data_AF-A0A917IGW5-F1
#
_entry.id   AF-A0A917IGW5-F1
#
_cell.length_a   1.000
_cell.length_b   1.000
_cell.length_c   1.000
_cell.angle_alpha   90.00
_cell.angle_beta   90.00
_cell.angle_gamma   90.00
#
_symmetry.space_group_name_H-M   'P 1'
#
loop_
_entity.id
_entity.type
_entity.pdbx_description
1 polymer ?
#
loop_
_entity_poly.entity_id
_entity_poly.type
_entity_poly.pdbx_seq_one_letter_code
_entity_poly.pdbx_strand_id
1 'polypeptide(L)'
;MSSVMVETTTSPESQIAQWLVTTQYEDVPPEVRGLMRRLTYVILGCAFAGASADGCDEVRDTVTSAGGAPQSTILVHGERVPARGAAFVNSVMARAYDICDSIGAGQHMGASVIPTALAVSELIGGIDGEAFIRALALGCEIGARFGAVSRLDGFDPTGVGNVVAVTAVTGLLMGLDSSQLSNALGIAFNRMGGSFQSNVDGSLAVRLIQGFASENGLLCAQLAQRGMTGPDHWISGHWGFFHLYCKGERDAAALVHNLGVEWKVRGMAFKNYPSVRWDGGRDRSGTRGHGRGALRCALDRASRGAAGDRTVLPDGGKPLQGGTLSHGRRPVQRAVCRRERTAARNA
;
A
#
# COMPACT_ATOMS: atom_id res chain seq x y z
N MET A 1 11.76 52.79 12.70
CA MET A 1 12.15 51.55 11.98
C MET A 1 11.50 50.39 12.71
N SER A 2 10.29 50.00 12.29
CA SER A 2 9.58 48.86 12.88
C SER A 2 10.30 47.58 12.48
N SER A 3 10.85 46.87 13.45
CA SER A 3 11.25 45.48 13.27
C SER A 3 9.98 44.66 13.10
N VAL A 4 9.70 44.26 11.86
CA VAL A 4 8.73 43.20 11.59
C VAL A 4 9.34 41.93 12.18
N MET A 5 8.83 41.51 13.34
CA MET A 5 9.05 40.15 13.80
C MET A 5 8.37 39.24 12.79
N VAL A 6 9.16 38.62 11.92
CA VAL A 6 8.69 37.50 11.10
C VAL A 6 8.42 36.38 12.10
N GLU A 7 7.16 36.18 12.48
CA GLU A 7 6.73 34.89 13.02
C GLU A 7 7.10 33.84 11.97
N THR A 8 8.20 33.12 12.20
CA THR A 8 8.57 31.97 11.39
C THR A 8 7.52 30.90 11.61
N THR A 9 6.47 30.94 10.79
CA THR A 9 5.48 29.88 10.72
C THR A 9 6.22 28.64 10.25
N THR A 10 6.42 27.69 11.17
CA THR A 10 7.13 26.43 10.91
C THR A 10 6.48 25.73 9.71
N SER A 11 7.27 25.27 8.72
CA SER A 11 6.71 24.62 7.53
C SER A 11 5.97 23.32 7.88
N PRO A 12 4.96 22.89 7.11
CA PRO A 12 4.27 21.62 7.34
C PRO A 12 5.23 20.42 7.40
N GLU A 13 6.27 20.42 6.58
CA GLU A 13 7.33 19.39 6.58
C GLU A 13 8.03 19.32 7.94
N SER A 14 8.44 20.48 8.45
CA SER A 14 9.15 20.60 9.73
C SER A 14 8.23 20.25 10.90
N GLN A 15 6.95 20.66 10.86
CA GLN A 15 5.96 20.30 11.87
C GLN A 15 5.73 18.78 11.93
N ILE A 16 5.60 18.11 10.78
CA ILE A 16 5.43 16.66 10.71
C ILE A 16 6.66 15.94 11.27
N ALA A 17 7.85 16.30 10.80
CA ALA A 17 9.09 15.64 11.25
C ALA A 17 9.31 15.83 12.76
N GLN A 18 9.09 17.05 13.27
CA GLN A 18 9.20 17.32 14.70
C GLN A 18 8.17 16.53 15.50
N TRP A 19 6.90 16.55 15.10
CA TRP A 19 5.82 15.82 15.78
C TRP A 19 6.09 14.32 15.84
N LEU A 20 6.54 13.72 14.74
CA LEU A 20 6.89 12.30 14.68
C LEU A 20 7.97 11.93 15.72
N VAL A 21 9.03 12.74 15.82
CA VAL A 21 10.17 12.45 16.71
C VAL A 21 9.85 12.71 18.18
N THR A 22 9.04 13.73 18.49
CA THR A 22 8.75 14.10 19.88
C THR A 22 7.61 13.34 20.52
N THR A 23 6.65 12.83 19.73
CA THR A 23 5.45 12.16 20.27
C THR A 23 5.83 10.85 20.96
N GLN A 24 5.48 10.71 22.22
CA GLN A 24 5.75 9.52 23.02
C GLN A 24 4.64 8.47 22.88
N TYR A 25 4.88 7.28 23.39
CA TYR A 25 3.91 6.18 23.31
C TYR A 25 2.63 6.48 24.12
N GLU A 26 2.77 7.20 25.23
CA GLU A 26 1.70 7.61 26.15
C GLU A 26 0.78 8.65 25.50
N ASP A 27 1.32 9.48 24.61
CA ASP A 27 0.59 10.51 23.87
C ASP A 27 -0.34 9.88 22.80
N VAL A 28 -0.07 8.63 22.39
CA VAL A 28 -0.91 7.92 21.42
C VAL A 28 -2.19 7.44 22.12
N PRO A 29 -3.39 7.84 21.64
CA PRO A 29 -4.65 7.43 22.25
C PRO A 29 -4.77 5.91 22.41
N PRO A 30 -5.28 5.39 23.53
CA PRO A 30 -5.37 3.95 23.79
C PRO A 30 -6.05 3.16 22.67
N GLU A 31 -7.08 3.72 22.04
CA GLU A 31 -7.80 3.16 20.92
C GLU A 31 -6.95 3.04 19.65
N VAL A 32 -6.05 4.00 19.40
CA VAL A 32 -5.11 3.95 18.27
C VAL A 32 -4.02 2.90 18.54
N ARG A 33 -3.51 2.83 19.77
CA ARG A 33 -2.60 1.74 20.19
C ARG A 33 -3.26 0.36 20.03
N GLY A 34 -4.52 0.24 20.44
CA GLY A 34 -5.33 -0.97 20.25
C GLY A 34 -5.53 -1.33 18.78
N LEU A 35 -5.80 -0.33 17.93
CA LEU A 35 -5.91 -0.50 16.48
C LEU A 35 -4.60 -1.03 15.86
N MET A 36 -3.44 -0.48 16.24
CA MET A 36 -2.15 -0.94 15.72
C MET A 36 -1.80 -2.37 16.16
N ARG A 37 -2.14 -2.76 17.39
CA ARG A 37 -2.01 -4.18 17.82
C ARG A 37 -2.88 -5.10 16.98
N ARG A 38 -4.15 -4.71 16.77
CA ARG A 38 -5.07 -5.48 15.93
C ARG A 38 -4.59 -5.58 14.49
N LEU A 39 -4.10 -4.47 13.92
CA LEU A 39 -3.51 -4.43 12.58
C LEU A 39 -2.34 -5.40 12.49
N THR A 40 -1.45 -5.42 13.49
CA THR A 40 -0.32 -6.34 13.55
C THR A 40 -0.78 -7.80 13.46
N TYR A 41 -1.76 -8.21 14.28
CA TYR A 41 -2.30 -9.58 14.24
C TYR A 41 -2.93 -9.93 12.89
N VAL A 42 -3.75 -9.02 12.33
CA VAL A 42 -4.42 -9.25 11.04
C VAL A 42 -3.39 -9.43 9.93
N ILE A 43 -2.36 -8.60 9.88
CA ILE A 43 -1.36 -8.64 8.82
C ILE A 43 -0.46 -9.86 8.95
N LEU A 44 -0.09 -10.26 10.17
CA LEU A 44 0.61 -11.54 10.38
C LEU A 44 -0.22 -12.72 9.88
N GLY A 45 -1.52 -12.74 10.17
CA GLY A 45 -2.44 -13.75 9.64
C GLY A 45 -2.55 -13.72 8.11
N CYS A 46 -2.58 -12.53 7.50
CA CYS A 46 -2.59 -12.38 6.05
C CYS A 46 -1.29 -12.87 5.41
N ALA A 47 -0.13 -12.54 5.99
CA ALA A 47 1.17 -12.99 5.51
C ALA A 47 1.31 -14.52 5.62
N PHE A 48 0.83 -15.09 6.73
CA PHE A 48 0.80 -16.54 6.92
C PHE A 48 -0.08 -17.23 5.86
N ALA A 49 -1.31 -16.75 5.68
CA ALA A 49 -2.20 -17.32 4.66
C ALA A 49 -1.63 -17.16 3.25
N GLY A 50 -1.08 -15.99 2.93
CA GLY A 50 -0.55 -15.66 1.61
C GLY A 50 0.83 -16.24 1.29
N ALA A 51 1.49 -16.92 2.22
CA ALA A 51 2.89 -17.34 2.08
C ALA A 51 3.17 -18.25 0.87
N SER A 52 2.15 -18.98 0.39
CA SER A 52 2.21 -19.88 -0.76
C SER A 52 1.20 -19.51 -1.86
N ALA A 53 0.76 -18.25 -1.92
CA ALA A 53 -0.17 -17.79 -2.95
C ALA A 53 0.56 -17.47 -4.26
N ASP A 54 -0.10 -17.64 -5.40
CA ASP A 54 0.45 -17.40 -6.75
C ASP A 54 1.28 -16.11 -6.84
N GLY A 55 2.49 -16.14 -7.36
CA GLY A 55 3.37 -14.97 -7.46
C GLY A 55 4.26 -14.74 -6.23
N CYS A 56 3.99 -15.38 -5.08
CA CYS A 56 4.81 -15.17 -3.88
C CYS A 56 6.13 -15.94 -3.94
N ASP A 57 6.14 -17.15 -4.50
CA ASP A 57 7.37 -17.93 -4.69
C ASP A 57 8.29 -17.23 -5.69
N GLU A 58 7.77 -16.70 -6.80
CA GLU A 58 8.56 -15.97 -7.80
C GLU A 58 9.22 -14.72 -7.20
N VAL A 59 8.51 -14.03 -6.32
CA VAL A 59 9.05 -12.87 -5.59
C VAL A 59 10.11 -13.30 -4.57
N ARG A 60 9.85 -14.35 -3.79
CA ARG A 60 10.81 -14.91 -2.83
C ARG A 60 12.09 -15.32 -3.55
N ASP A 61 11.97 -16.12 -4.60
CA ASP A 61 13.10 -16.67 -5.37
C ASP A 61 13.91 -15.56 -6.03
N THR A 62 13.26 -14.49 -6.52
CA THR A 62 13.94 -13.30 -7.05
C THR A 62 14.79 -12.62 -5.97
N VAL A 63 14.27 -12.49 -4.74
CA VAL A 63 14.98 -11.85 -3.63
C VAL A 63 16.10 -12.74 -3.08
N THR A 64 15.87 -14.04 -2.93
CA THR A 64 16.87 -14.97 -2.38
C THR A 64 18.03 -15.19 -3.37
N SER A 65 17.73 -15.30 -4.68
CA SER A 65 18.76 -15.44 -5.72
C SER A 65 19.64 -14.20 -5.90
N ALA A 66 19.13 -13.00 -5.58
CA ALA A 66 19.94 -11.78 -5.57
C ALA A 66 21.02 -11.79 -4.47
N GLY A 67 20.86 -12.60 -3.42
CA GLY A 67 21.79 -12.73 -2.31
C GLY A 67 21.88 -11.50 -1.41
N GLY A 68 22.89 -11.47 -0.54
CA GLY A 68 23.17 -10.37 0.38
C GLY A 68 23.26 -10.79 1.85
N ALA A 69 23.37 -9.80 2.74
CA ALA A 69 23.53 -10.06 4.17
C ALA A 69 22.24 -10.62 4.81
N PRO A 70 22.33 -11.66 5.68
CA PRO A 70 21.17 -12.26 6.34
C PRO A 70 20.70 -11.39 7.52
N GLN A 71 19.95 -10.33 7.21
CA GLN A 71 19.56 -9.29 8.16
C GLN A 71 18.19 -9.56 8.78
N SER A 72 17.20 -9.91 7.94
CA SER A 72 15.82 -10.06 8.38
C SER A 72 15.16 -11.29 7.74
N THR A 73 14.17 -11.83 8.43
CA THR A 73 13.51 -13.09 8.11
C THR A 73 12.38 -12.91 7.09
N ILE A 74 12.32 -13.78 6.09
CA ILE A 74 11.12 -14.02 5.28
C ILE A 74 10.17 -14.84 6.15
N LEU A 75 9.04 -14.25 6.53
CA LEU A 75 8.06 -14.86 7.42
C LEU A 75 7.59 -16.19 6.84
N VAL A 76 7.26 -17.15 7.72
CA VAL A 76 6.87 -18.54 7.39
C VAL A 76 7.99 -19.41 6.83
N HIS A 77 8.81 -18.87 5.92
CA HIS A 77 9.88 -19.62 5.24
C HIS A 77 11.17 -19.71 6.06
N GLY A 78 11.46 -18.73 6.93
CA GLY A 78 12.59 -18.75 7.85
C GLY A 78 13.94 -18.37 7.23
N GLU A 79 14.00 -18.21 5.91
CA GLU A 79 15.18 -17.67 5.21
C GLU A 79 15.48 -16.24 5.67
N ARG A 80 16.77 -15.90 5.79
CA ARG A 80 17.22 -14.55 6.14
C ARG A 80 17.92 -13.89 4.97
N VAL A 81 17.46 -12.69 4.62
CA VAL A 81 17.92 -11.90 3.46
C VAL A 81 18.16 -10.45 3.90
N PRO A 82 18.66 -9.54 3.03
CA PRO A 82 18.73 -8.13 3.38
C PRO A 82 17.35 -7.59 3.82
N ALA A 83 17.32 -6.69 4.80
CA ALA A 83 16.08 -6.25 5.45
C ALA A 83 15.05 -5.69 4.46
N ARG A 84 15.53 -5.00 3.42
CA ARG A 84 14.73 -4.50 2.29
C ARG A 84 14.02 -5.63 1.53
N GLY A 85 14.75 -6.70 1.24
CA GLY A 85 14.21 -7.88 0.55
C GLY A 85 13.19 -8.63 1.42
N ALA A 86 13.49 -8.81 2.71
CA ALA A 86 12.54 -9.44 3.64
C ALA A 86 11.24 -8.62 3.74
N ALA A 87 11.34 -7.30 3.92
CA ALA A 87 10.19 -6.41 3.94
C ALA A 87 9.38 -6.50 2.62
N PHE A 88 10.06 -6.54 1.47
CA PHE A 88 9.44 -6.67 0.16
C PHE A 88 8.60 -7.96 0.04
N VAL A 89 9.23 -9.13 0.27
CA VAL A 89 8.58 -10.44 0.15
C VAL A 89 7.42 -10.55 1.14
N ASN A 90 7.67 -10.18 2.40
CA ASN A 90 6.67 -10.28 3.46
C ASN A 90 5.44 -9.39 3.17
N SER A 91 5.64 -8.22 2.57
CA SER A 91 4.56 -7.34 2.13
C SER A 91 3.74 -7.89 0.96
N VAL A 92 4.39 -8.57 0.01
CA VAL A 92 3.70 -9.24 -1.09
C VAL A 92 2.83 -10.39 -0.55
N MET A 93 3.37 -11.20 0.35
CA MET A 93 2.61 -12.28 1.02
C MET A 93 1.42 -11.73 1.79
N ALA A 94 1.63 -10.67 2.59
CA ALA A 94 0.57 -10.02 3.37
C ALA A 94 -0.58 -9.48 2.50
N ARG A 95 -0.30 -9.12 1.25
CA ARG A 95 -1.30 -8.58 0.32
C ARG A 95 -2.00 -9.64 -0.52
N ALA A 96 -1.52 -10.88 -0.51
CA ALA A 96 -1.84 -11.88 -1.52
C ALA A 96 -3.35 -12.12 -1.74
N TYR A 97 -4.11 -12.27 -0.65
CA TYR A 97 -5.54 -12.59 -0.70
C TYR A 97 -6.48 -11.40 -0.54
N ASP A 98 -5.96 -10.17 -0.46
CA ASP A 98 -6.80 -8.96 -0.34
C ASP A 98 -7.80 -8.98 0.85
N ILE A 99 -7.45 -9.65 1.95
CA ILE A 99 -8.27 -9.74 3.18
C ILE A 99 -7.71 -8.87 4.33
N CYS A 100 -6.86 -7.90 3.98
CA CYS A 100 -6.18 -7.01 4.92
C CYS A 100 -7.06 -5.79 5.31
N ASP A 101 -6.42 -4.80 5.92
CA ASP A 101 -7.01 -3.51 6.24
C ASP A 101 -7.34 -2.68 4.99
N SER A 102 -8.19 -1.68 5.15
CA SER A 102 -8.42 -0.64 4.13
C SER A 102 -8.87 0.65 4.80
N ILE A 103 -8.40 1.78 4.27
CA ILE A 103 -8.73 3.14 4.74
C ILE A 103 -9.06 4.06 3.55
N GLY A 104 -10.01 4.98 3.76
CA GLY A 104 -10.39 5.98 2.78
C GLY A 104 -10.77 5.36 1.43
N ALA A 105 -10.24 5.93 0.34
CA ALA A 105 -10.50 5.51 -1.04
C ALA A 105 -9.75 4.24 -1.47
N GLY A 106 -9.60 3.26 -0.58
CA GLY A 106 -9.01 1.95 -0.89
C GLY A 106 -7.51 1.82 -0.63
N GLN A 107 -6.90 2.70 0.17
CA GLN A 107 -5.52 2.53 0.61
C GLN A 107 -5.41 1.33 1.57
N HIS A 108 -4.37 0.52 1.42
CA HIS A 108 -4.08 -0.65 2.24
C HIS A 108 -2.73 -0.44 2.95
N MET A 109 -2.72 -0.07 4.24
CA MET A 109 -1.48 0.34 4.91
C MET A 109 -0.76 -0.82 5.58
N GLY A 110 -1.51 -1.71 6.22
CA GLY A 110 -0.95 -2.76 7.07
C GLY A 110 0.02 -3.68 6.35
N ALA A 111 -0.30 -4.07 5.11
CA ALA A 111 0.53 -4.97 4.33
C ALA A 111 1.91 -4.39 3.96
N SER A 112 2.11 -3.07 3.95
CA SER A 112 3.44 -2.44 3.83
C SER A 112 4.07 -2.22 5.20
N VAL A 113 3.32 -1.58 6.11
CA VAL A 113 3.91 -1.02 7.33
C VAL A 113 4.29 -2.10 8.33
N ILE A 114 3.46 -3.13 8.53
CA ILE A 114 3.76 -4.19 9.52
C ILE A 114 4.98 -5.02 9.09
N PRO A 115 5.06 -5.55 7.85
CA PRO A 115 6.22 -6.33 7.45
C PRO A 115 7.52 -5.52 7.46
N THR A 116 7.45 -4.23 7.10
CA THR A 116 8.61 -3.36 7.17
C THR A 116 9.06 -3.12 8.61
N ALA A 117 8.13 -2.81 9.52
CA ALA A 117 8.45 -2.61 10.93
C ALA A 117 9.13 -3.83 11.54
N LEU A 118 8.64 -5.04 11.22
CA LEU A 118 9.25 -6.30 11.68
C LEU A 118 10.66 -6.48 11.11
N ALA A 119 10.84 -6.29 9.80
CA ALA A 119 12.14 -6.43 9.16
C ALA A 119 13.16 -5.42 9.73
N VAL A 120 12.77 -4.17 9.92
CA VAL A 120 13.61 -3.12 10.52
C VAL A 120 13.93 -3.45 11.98
N SER A 121 12.95 -3.94 12.75
CA SER A 121 13.17 -4.33 14.15
C SER A 121 14.17 -5.47 14.28
N GLU A 122 14.14 -6.46 13.37
CA GLU A 122 15.15 -7.52 13.33
C GLU A 122 16.52 -6.99 12.89
N LEU A 123 16.55 -6.07 11.92
CA LEU A 123 17.79 -5.46 11.42
C LEU A 123 18.55 -4.72 12.53
N ILE A 124 17.85 -3.92 13.34
CA ILE A 124 18.49 -3.07 14.35
C ILE A 124 18.61 -3.75 15.73
N GLY A 125 17.70 -4.69 16.05
CA GLY A 125 17.63 -5.35 17.35
C GLY A 125 17.15 -4.43 18.48
N GLY A 126 16.74 -5.03 19.61
CA GLY A 126 16.43 -4.29 20.84
C GLY A 126 15.16 -3.43 20.83
N ILE A 127 14.26 -3.62 19.85
CA ILE A 127 12.99 -2.90 19.78
C ILE A 127 11.95 -3.59 20.67
N ASP A 128 11.42 -2.84 21.65
CA ASP A 128 10.30 -3.28 22.47
C ASP A 128 8.93 -3.04 21.79
N GLY A 129 7.88 -3.57 22.41
CA GLY A 129 6.53 -3.45 21.89
C GLY A 129 5.97 -2.03 21.89
N GLU A 130 6.44 -1.15 22.77
CA GLU A 130 5.94 0.23 22.87
C GLU A 130 6.54 1.09 21.75
N ALA A 131 7.86 1.01 21.55
CA ALA A 131 8.54 1.63 20.42
C ALA A 131 7.97 1.13 19.08
N PHE A 132 7.71 -0.17 18.96
CA PHE A 132 7.08 -0.75 17.79
C PHE A 132 5.69 -0.17 17.52
N ILE A 133 4.78 -0.20 18.51
CA ILE A 133 3.41 0.30 18.36
C ILE A 133 3.38 1.82 18.16
N ARG A 134 4.26 2.57 18.82
CA ARG A 134 4.42 4.02 18.63
C ARG A 134 4.78 4.34 17.18
N ALA A 135 5.82 3.70 16.65
CA ALA A 135 6.25 3.91 15.27
C ALA A 135 5.11 3.58 14.28
N LEU A 136 4.42 2.45 14.47
CA LEU A 136 3.27 2.07 13.65
C LEU A 136 2.15 3.12 13.68
N ALA A 137 1.77 3.59 14.87
CA ALA A 137 0.69 4.56 15.03
C ALA A 137 1.00 5.87 14.31
N LEU A 138 2.20 6.41 14.52
CA LEU A 138 2.63 7.69 13.97
C LEU A 138 2.80 7.62 12.44
N GLY A 139 3.45 6.57 11.93
CA GLY A 139 3.63 6.41 10.48
C GLY A 139 2.31 6.16 9.76
N CYS A 140 1.43 5.31 10.30
CA CYS A 140 0.09 5.09 9.72
C CYS A 140 -0.76 6.36 9.77
N GLU A 141 -0.64 7.19 10.81
CA GLU A 141 -1.36 8.45 10.91
C GLU A 141 -0.96 9.42 9.81
N ILE A 142 0.35 9.61 9.59
CA ILE A 142 0.83 10.45 8.48
C ILE A 142 0.40 9.86 7.14
N GLY A 143 0.56 8.55 6.93
CA GLY A 143 0.09 7.89 5.71
C GLY A 143 -1.40 8.12 5.43
N ALA A 144 -2.25 8.00 6.47
CA ALA A 144 -3.68 8.23 6.37
C ALA A 144 -4.02 9.70 6.05
N ARG A 145 -3.29 10.65 6.62
CA ARG A 145 -3.45 12.09 6.32
C ARG A 145 -3.13 12.40 4.86
N PHE A 146 -2.03 11.86 4.34
CA PHE A 146 -1.68 11.97 2.91
C PHE A 146 -2.75 11.35 2.02
N GLY A 147 -3.25 10.15 2.36
CA GLY A 147 -4.34 9.51 1.65
C GLY A 147 -5.63 10.35 1.62
N ALA A 148 -5.98 11.02 2.73
CA ALA A 148 -7.20 11.82 2.83
C ALA A 148 -7.19 13.10 1.97
N VAL A 149 -6.03 13.74 1.83
CA VAL A 149 -5.91 14.97 1.02
C VAL A 149 -5.62 14.70 -0.46
N SER A 150 -5.16 13.51 -0.81
CA SER A 150 -4.81 13.15 -2.18
C SER A 150 -5.99 13.28 -3.15
N ARG A 151 -5.72 13.68 -4.41
CA ARG A 151 -6.68 13.73 -5.53
C ARG A 151 -6.10 12.98 -6.73
N LEU A 152 -5.87 11.68 -6.53
CA LEU A 152 -5.17 10.83 -7.49
C LEU A 152 -6.00 10.61 -8.76
N ASP A 153 -5.31 10.60 -9.91
CA ASP A 153 -5.87 10.30 -11.21
C ASP A 153 -5.03 9.18 -11.86
N GLY A 154 -5.45 7.93 -11.65
CA GLY A 154 -4.75 6.73 -12.15
C GLY A 154 -3.64 6.18 -11.24
N PHE A 155 -3.26 6.89 -10.18
CA PHE A 155 -2.32 6.38 -9.17
C PHE A 155 -3.00 5.53 -8.10
N ASP A 156 -2.30 4.48 -7.65
CA ASP A 156 -2.74 3.69 -6.51
C ASP A 156 -2.45 4.44 -5.19
N PRO A 157 -3.46 4.67 -4.33
CA PRO A 157 -3.29 5.41 -3.08
C PRO A 157 -2.31 4.72 -2.12
N THR A 158 -2.15 3.40 -2.22
CA THR A 158 -1.15 2.64 -1.48
C THR A 158 0.25 3.07 -1.86
N GLY A 159 0.57 3.10 -3.15
CA GLY A 159 1.94 3.38 -3.59
C GLY A 159 2.34 4.85 -3.38
N VAL A 160 1.38 5.76 -3.30
CA VAL A 160 1.61 7.16 -2.93
C VAL A 160 1.73 7.34 -1.41
N GLY A 161 0.72 6.91 -0.64
CA GLY A 161 0.65 7.16 0.81
C GLY A 161 1.55 6.26 1.65
N ASN A 162 1.71 4.98 1.29
CA ASN A 162 2.44 4.04 2.13
C ASN A 162 3.95 4.28 2.12
N VAL A 163 4.50 4.83 1.03
CA VAL A 163 5.93 5.16 0.97
C VAL A 163 6.28 6.15 2.10
N VAL A 164 5.42 7.14 2.36
CA VAL A 164 5.57 8.09 3.49
C VAL A 164 5.43 7.37 4.82
N ALA A 165 4.38 6.57 4.97
CA ALA A 165 4.10 5.85 6.22
C ALA A 165 5.26 4.93 6.62
N VAL A 166 5.73 4.12 5.67
CA VAL A 166 6.86 3.18 5.87
C VAL A 166 8.15 3.94 6.18
N THR A 167 8.41 5.05 5.48
CA THR A 167 9.60 5.86 5.75
C THR A 167 9.57 6.42 7.16
N ALA A 168 8.41 6.95 7.60
CA ALA A 168 8.21 7.44 8.95
C ALA A 168 8.42 6.33 10.00
N VAL A 169 7.78 5.16 9.82
CA VAL A 169 7.95 4.01 10.71
C VAL A 169 9.41 3.58 10.78
N THR A 170 10.07 3.44 9.64
CA THR A 170 11.47 3.02 9.59
C THR A 170 12.37 4.03 10.29
N GLY A 171 12.21 5.32 9.99
CA GLY A 171 13.01 6.38 10.60
C GLY A 171 12.84 6.45 12.12
N LEU A 172 11.61 6.28 12.62
CA LEU A 172 11.33 6.23 14.06
C LEU A 172 11.95 5.03 14.75
N LEU A 173 11.89 3.84 14.13
CA LEU A 173 12.53 2.64 14.68
C LEU A 173 14.06 2.76 14.65
N MET A 174 14.63 3.34 13.59
CA MET A 174 16.07 3.58 13.45
C MET A 174 16.59 4.73 14.33
N GLY A 175 15.72 5.43 15.05
CA GLY A 175 16.09 6.54 15.93
C GLY A 175 16.58 7.79 15.19
N LEU A 176 16.04 8.08 14.01
CA LEU A 176 16.38 9.29 13.27
C LEU A 176 15.91 10.54 14.02
N ASP A 177 16.75 11.58 14.01
CA ASP A 177 16.35 12.91 14.50
C ASP A 177 15.38 13.62 13.52
N SER A 178 14.86 14.79 13.90
CA SER A 178 13.87 15.50 13.08
C SER A 178 14.43 15.98 11.74
N SER A 179 15.73 16.31 11.66
CA SER A 179 16.38 16.69 10.40
C SER A 179 16.54 15.49 9.48
N GLN A 180 17.04 14.37 10.00
CA GLN A 180 17.18 13.12 9.26
C GLN A 180 15.82 12.59 8.80
N LEU A 181 14.80 12.65 9.66
CA LEU A 181 13.45 12.20 9.30
C LEU A 181 12.81 13.09 8.24
N SER A 182 12.98 14.41 8.33
CA SER A 182 12.54 15.34 7.27
C SER A 182 13.19 15.01 5.92
N ASN A 183 14.51 14.80 5.92
CA ASN A 183 15.25 14.38 4.73
C ASN A 183 14.76 13.04 4.20
N ALA A 184 14.52 12.05 5.08
CA ALA A 184 14.01 10.75 4.68
C ALA A 184 12.66 10.86 3.96
N LEU A 185 11.73 11.65 4.52
CA LEU A 185 10.42 11.91 3.92
C LEU A 185 10.55 12.66 2.58
N GLY A 186 11.46 13.63 2.48
CA GLY A 186 11.77 14.31 1.23
C GLY A 186 12.34 13.37 0.16
N ILE A 187 13.20 12.41 0.53
CA ILE A 187 13.69 11.39 -0.42
C ILE A 187 12.53 10.47 -0.84
N ALA A 188 11.67 10.10 0.12
CA ALA A 188 10.51 9.24 -0.10
C ALA A 188 9.49 9.85 -1.06
N PHE A 189 9.36 11.18 -1.09
CA PHE A 189 8.56 11.89 -2.09
C PHE A 189 8.92 11.51 -3.53
N ASN A 190 10.21 11.32 -3.85
CA ASN A 190 10.66 10.89 -5.17
C ASN A 190 10.31 9.43 -5.52
N ARG A 191 9.79 8.67 -4.56
CA ARG A 191 9.44 7.24 -4.69
C ARG A 191 7.94 6.99 -4.62
N MET A 192 7.13 8.04 -4.46
CA MET A 192 5.69 7.94 -4.53
C MET A 192 5.23 7.61 -5.94
N GLY A 193 4.31 6.66 -6.09
CA GLY A 193 3.74 6.33 -7.38
C GLY A 193 3.06 4.97 -7.40
N GLY A 194 2.94 4.39 -8.60
CA GLY A 194 2.26 3.12 -8.82
C GLY A 194 0.93 3.31 -9.54
N SER A 195 0.72 2.54 -10.60
CA SER A 195 -0.49 2.60 -11.41
C SER A 195 -1.61 1.77 -10.78
N PHE A 196 -2.83 2.28 -10.83
CA PHE A 196 -4.04 1.53 -10.45
C PHE A 196 -4.46 0.49 -11.50
N GLN A 197 -3.75 0.39 -12.63
CA GLN A 197 -4.10 -0.52 -13.73
C GLN A 197 -4.14 -2.00 -13.31
N SER A 198 -3.29 -2.42 -12.36
CA SER A 198 -3.30 -3.79 -11.84
C SER A 198 -4.65 -4.19 -11.24
N ASN A 199 -5.35 -3.24 -10.60
CA ASN A 199 -6.66 -3.46 -10.01
C ASN A 199 -7.74 -3.61 -11.09
N VAL A 200 -7.57 -2.94 -12.23
CA VAL A 200 -8.47 -3.05 -13.40
C VAL A 200 -8.28 -4.38 -14.11
N ASP A 201 -7.02 -4.80 -14.30
CA ASP A 201 -6.68 -6.04 -15.02
C ASP A 201 -6.86 -7.29 -14.13
N GLY A 202 -6.91 -7.11 -12.81
CA GLY A 202 -6.90 -8.21 -11.85
C GLY A 202 -5.55 -8.95 -11.83
N SER A 203 -4.46 -8.23 -12.09
CA SER A 203 -3.12 -8.81 -12.17
C SER A 203 -2.54 -9.04 -10.77
N LEU A 204 -1.64 -10.04 -10.64
CA LEU A 204 -0.92 -10.30 -9.39
C LEU A 204 -0.06 -9.11 -8.95
N ALA A 205 0.30 -8.23 -9.88
CA ALA A 205 1.13 -7.06 -9.63
C ALA A 205 0.51 -6.05 -8.65
N VAL A 206 -0.80 -6.12 -8.38
CA VAL A 206 -1.44 -5.33 -7.30
C VAL A 206 -0.78 -5.57 -5.93
N ARG A 207 -0.19 -6.75 -5.74
CA ARG A 207 0.54 -7.12 -4.51
C ARG A 207 1.90 -6.42 -4.41
N LEU A 208 2.55 -6.20 -5.55
CA LEU A 208 3.92 -5.66 -5.62
C LEU A 208 3.99 -4.20 -5.15
N ILE A 209 2.91 -3.43 -5.28
CA ILE A 209 2.85 -2.04 -4.79
C ILE A 209 3.17 -1.98 -3.28
N GLN A 210 2.74 -2.98 -2.51
CA GLN A 210 3.04 -3.05 -1.08
C GLN A 210 4.53 -3.29 -0.84
N GLY A 211 5.12 -4.23 -1.59
CA GLY A 211 6.55 -4.53 -1.54
C GLY A 211 7.40 -3.34 -1.94
N PHE A 212 7.06 -2.67 -3.05
CA PHE A 212 7.77 -1.47 -3.50
C PHE A 212 7.73 -0.37 -2.45
N ALA A 213 6.58 -0.12 -1.82
CA ALA A 213 6.47 0.87 -0.75
C ALA A 213 7.36 0.51 0.46
N SER A 214 7.35 -0.77 0.86
CA SER A 214 8.18 -1.31 1.94
C SER A 214 9.68 -1.12 1.69
N GLU A 215 10.15 -1.57 0.53
CA GLU A 215 11.55 -1.44 0.14
C GLU A 215 11.97 0.04 0.00
N ASN A 216 11.14 0.84 -0.66
CA ASN A 216 11.42 2.26 -0.89
C ASN A 216 11.55 3.02 0.42
N GLY A 217 10.60 2.87 1.34
CA GLY A 217 10.64 3.62 2.59
C GLY A 217 11.82 3.24 3.47
N LEU A 218 12.17 1.95 3.50
CA LEU A 218 13.35 1.49 4.23
C LEU A 218 14.64 2.09 3.65
N LEU A 219 14.78 2.07 2.31
CA LEU A 219 15.92 2.69 1.63
C LEU A 219 16.01 4.20 1.90
N CYS A 220 14.88 4.93 1.86
CA CYS A 220 14.86 6.37 2.07
C CYS A 220 15.36 6.76 3.47
N ALA A 221 14.90 6.05 4.51
CA ALA A 221 15.39 6.23 5.87
C ALA A 221 16.89 5.90 6.01
N GLN A 222 17.35 4.81 5.38
CA GLN A 222 18.77 4.43 5.38
C GLN A 222 19.68 5.43 4.67
N LEU A 223 19.19 6.08 3.61
CA LEU A 223 19.93 7.14 2.91
C LEU A 223 20.03 8.39 3.78
N ALA A 224 18.92 8.82 4.38
CA ALA A 224 18.91 10.00 5.26
C ALA A 224 19.74 9.80 6.53
N GLN A 225 19.74 8.59 7.11
CA GLN A 225 20.62 8.26 8.25
C GLN A 225 22.10 8.47 7.92
N ARG A 226 22.48 8.28 6.64
CA ARG A 226 23.85 8.49 6.14
C ARG A 226 24.13 9.92 5.67
N GLY A 227 23.22 10.85 5.94
CA GLY A 227 23.38 12.27 5.61
C GLY A 227 22.93 12.66 4.20
N MET A 228 22.23 11.78 3.46
CA MET A 228 21.63 12.17 2.19
C MET A 228 20.47 13.14 2.44
N THR A 229 20.45 14.24 1.68
CA THR A 229 19.42 15.28 1.81
C THR A 229 18.22 15.02 0.89
N GLY A 230 17.02 15.32 1.37
CA GLY A 230 15.78 15.36 0.58
C GLY A 230 15.37 16.79 0.25
N PRO A 231 14.37 17.02 -0.62
CA PRO A 231 13.83 18.35 -0.87
C PRO A 231 13.14 18.91 0.38
N ASP A 232 13.53 20.12 0.81
CA ASP A 232 13.00 20.76 2.02
C ASP A 232 11.49 21.10 1.94
N HIS A 233 11.02 21.43 0.74
CA HIS A 233 9.63 21.82 0.46
C HIS A 233 8.89 20.75 -0.35
N TRP A 234 9.03 19.49 0.04
CA TRP A 234 8.41 18.37 -0.67
C TRP A 234 6.88 18.35 -0.53
N ILE A 235 6.28 19.07 0.41
CA ILE A 235 4.82 19.23 0.53
C ILE A 235 4.37 20.55 -0.11
N SER A 236 4.91 21.68 0.38
CA SER A 236 4.42 23.03 0.05
C SER A 236 5.14 23.68 -1.14
N GLY A 237 6.17 23.03 -1.69
CA GLY A 237 6.98 23.57 -2.77
C GLY A 237 6.25 23.66 -4.11
N HIS A 238 6.88 24.36 -5.05
CA HIS A 238 6.32 24.59 -6.39
C HIS A 238 5.99 23.28 -7.13
N TRP A 239 6.88 22.29 -7.04
CA TRP A 239 6.70 20.92 -7.54
C TRP A 239 6.44 19.91 -6.40
N GLY A 240 5.89 20.36 -5.27
CA GLY A 240 5.65 19.52 -4.10
C GLY A 240 4.42 18.61 -4.24
N PHE A 241 4.13 17.86 -3.18
CA PHE A 241 3.07 16.86 -3.10
C PHE A 241 1.73 17.35 -3.63
N PHE A 242 1.29 18.53 -3.20
CA PHE A 242 -0.01 19.08 -3.61
C PHE A 242 -0.08 19.40 -5.11
N HIS A 243 1.04 19.82 -5.70
CA HIS A 243 1.09 20.05 -7.13
C HIS A 243 0.92 18.74 -7.92
N LEU A 244 1.65 17.69 -7.53
CA LEU A 244 1.67 16.43 -8.28
C LEU A 244 0.48 15.51 -8.01
N TYR A 245 0.04 15.41 -6.76
CA TYR A 245 -0.92 14.39 -6.30
C TYR A 245 -2.27 14.96 -5.85
N CYS A 246 -2.42 16.29 -5.81
CA CYS A 246 -3.66 16.96 -5.41
C CYS A 246 -4.22 17.90 -6.51
N LYS A 247 -3.85 17.67 -7.78
CA LYS A 247 -4.31 18.47 -8.93
C LYS A 247 -4.07 19.98 -8.77
N GLY A 248 -3.02 20.35 -8.03
CA GLY A 248 -2.67 21.75 -7.78
C GLY A 248 -3.49 22.45 -6.70
N GLU A 249 -4.40 21.77 -6.01
CA GLU A 249 -5.03 22.30 -4.78
C GLU A 249 -3.93 22.49 -3.72
N ARG A 250 -3.74 23.69 -3.17
CA ARG A 250 -2.62 24.01 -2.26
C ARG A 250 -3.07 24.22 -0.82
N ASP A 251 -3.72 23.22 -0.22
CA ASP A 251 -4.04 23.27 1.21
C ASP A 251 -3.07 22.41 2.03
N ALA A 252 -1.82 22.85 2.12
CA ALA A 252 -0.80 22.17 2.93
C ALA A 252 -1.11 22.20 4.43
N ALA A 253 -1.91 23.17 4.89
CA ALA A 253 -2.37 23.25 6.27
C ALA A 253 -3.28 22.07 6.63
N ALA A 254 -4.05 21.53 5.68
CA ALA A 254 -4.89 20.35 5.92
C ALA A 254 -4.14 19.11 6.41
N LEU A 255 -2.86 18.94 6.04
CA LEU A 255 -2.05 17.80 6.50
C LEU A 255 -1.72 17.90 8.00
N VAL A 256 -1.44 19.10 8.49
CA VAL A 256 -1.02 19.36 9.88
C VAL A 256 -2.16 19.84 10.77
N HIS A 257 -3.34 20.11 10.20
CA HIS A 257 -4.52 20.49 10.95
C HIS A 257 -4.88 19.43 12.01
N ASN A 258 -5.02 19.87 13.27
CA ASN A 258 -5.29 19.02 14.43
C ASN A 258 -4.35 17.81 14.54
N LEU A 259 -3.06 17.98 14.19
CA LEU A 259 -2.05 16.92 14.36
C LEU A 259 -1.89 16.55 15.84
N GLY A 260 -1.85 15.25 16.14
CA GLY A 260 -1.83 14.73 17.51
C GLY A 260 -3.19 14.70 18.23
N VAL A 261 -4.15 15.53 17.81
CA VAL A 261 -5.51 15.59 18.39
C VAL A 261 -6.47 14.72 17.61
N GLU A 262 -6.55 14.93 16.30
CA GLU A 262 -7.31 14.07 15.40
C GLU A 262 -6.43 12.97 14.83
N TRP A 263 -6.98 11.77 14.74
CA TRP A 263 -6.27 10.61 14.21
C TRP A 263 -7.05 10.04 13.02
N LYS A 264 -6.61 10.37 11.80
CA LYS A 264 -7.23 9.89 10.55
C LYS A 264 -7.14 8.37 10.43
N VAL A 265 -6.11 7.75 11.01
CA VAL A 265 -5.93 6.28 11.02
C VAL A 265 -7.13 5.53 11.64
N ARG A 266 -7.95 6.19 12.48
CA ARG A 266 -9.19 5.62 13.03
C ARG A 266 -10.20 5.21 11.97
N GLY A 267 -10.12 5.77 10.76
CA GLY A 267 -10.97 5.37 9.63
C GLY A 267 -10.64 4.01 9.02
N MET A 268 -9.56 3.35 9.48
CA MET A 268 -9.17 2.02 9.03
C MET A 268 -10.22 0.98 9.40
N ALA A 269 -10.53 0.08 8.47
CA ALA A 269 -11.33 -1.10 8.74
C ALA A 269 -10.67 -2.37 8.23
N PHE A 270 -11.09 -3.51 8.78
CA PHE A 270 -10.61 -4.84 8.42
C PHE A 270 -11.65 -5.57 7.59
N LYS A 271 -11.23 -6.22 6.51
CA LYS A 271 -12.13 -6.97 5.64
C LYS A 271 -12.51 -8.32 6.26
N ASN A 272 -13.79 -8.67 6.16
CA ASN A 272 -14.27 -9.98 6.62
C ASN A 272 -14.05 -11.10 5.58
N TYR A 273 -13.83 -10.74 4.30
CA TYR A 273 -13.72 -11.67 3.18
C TYR A 273 -12.62 -11.22 2.21
N PRO A 274 -11.96 -12.16 1.50
CA PRO A 274 -10.89 -11.86 0.53
C PRO A 274 -11.48 -11.25 -0.74
N SER A 275 -11.74 -9.95 -0.70
CA SER A 275 -12.44 -9.23 -1.77
C SER A 275 -12.19 -7.73 -1.71
N VAL A 276 -12.34 -7.03 -2.83
CA VAL A 276 -12.31 -5.58 -2.87
C VAL A 276 -13.42 -5.03 -1.98
N ARG A 277 -13.07 -4.09 -1.08
CA ARG A 277 -14.06 -3.37 -0.29
C ARG A 277 -14.71 -2.34 -1.22
N TRP A 278 -15.98 -2.54 -1.49
CA TRP A 278 -16.79 -1.59 -2.25
C TRP A 278 -17.64 -0.78 -1.26
N ASP A 279 -17.35 0.50 -1.14
CA ASP A 279 -17.88 1.39 -0.09
C ASP A 279 -19.05 2.27 -0.53
N GLY A 280 -19.61 2.11 -1.75
CA GLY A 280 -20.63 3.08 -2.18
C GLY A 280 -21.55 2.81 -3.37
N GLY A 281 -21.66 1.61 -3.92
CA GLY A 281 -22.59 1.35 -5.05
C GLY A 281 -23.42 0.09 -4.84
N ARG A 282 -24.73 0.18 -5.11
CA ARG A 282 -25.59 -1.00 -5.21
C ARG A 282 -25.07 -1.88 -6.34
N ASP A 283 -25.05 -3.19 -6.11
CA ASP A 283 -24.90 -4.10 -7.24
C ASP A 283 -26.11 -4.00 -8.18
N ARG A 284 -26.08 -4.68 -9.33
CA ARG A 284 -27.20 -4.70 -10.28
C ARG A 284 -28.52 -5.26 -9.69
N SER A 285 -28.47 -5.86 -8.49
CA SER A 285 -29.63 -6.38 -7.76
C SER A 285 -30.17 -5.41 -6.71
N GLY A 286 -29.58 -4.22 -6.56
CA GLY A 286 -30.08 -3.18 -5.66
C GLY A 286 -29.75 -3.41 -4.17
N THR A 287 -28.93 -4.41 -3.83
CA THR A 287 -28.57 -4.68 -2.43
C THR A 287 -27.32 -3.88 -2.01
N ARG A 288 -27.26 -3.45 -0.73
CA ARG A 288 -26.03 -2.92 -0.13
C ARG A 288 -25.02 -4.06 -0.02
N GLY A 289 -24.17 -4.20 -1.05
CA GLY A 289 -23.28 -5.33 -1.22
C GLY A 289 -22.19 -5.41 -0.14
N HIS A 290 -22.42 -6.20 0.90
CA HIS A 290 -21.33 -6.76 1.69
C HIS A 290 -20.79 -7.97 0.92
N GLY A 291 -19.74 -7.79 0.11
CA GLY A 291 -18.78 -8.84 -0.31
C GLY A 291 -19.28 -10.14 -0.98
N ARG A 292 -20.59 -10.35 -1.21
CA ARG A 292 -21.12 -11.64 -1.71
C ARG A 292 -20.80 -11.91 -3.18
N GLY A 293 -20.53 -10.89 -3.99
CA GLY A 293 -20.23 -11.04 -5.42
C GLY A 293 -18.91 -11.74 -5.71
N ALA A 294 -17.88 -11.48 -4.90
CA ALA A 294 -16.55 -12.07 -5.10
C ALA A 294 -16.52 -13.57 -4.75
N LEU A 295 -17.30 -13.99 -3.75
CA LEU A 295 -17.40 -15.40 -3.35
C LEU A 295 -17.94 -16.29 -4.48
N ARG A 296 -18.85 -15.75 -5.31
CA ARG A 296 -19.44 -16.49 -6.43
C ARG A 296 -18.43 -16.74 -7.56
N CYS A 297 -17.51 -15.80 -7.81
CA CYS A 297 -16.43 -15.98 -8.80
C CYS A 297 -15.35 -16.94 -8.32
N ALA A 298 -15.02 -16.96 -7.03
CA ALA A 298 -14.04 -17.90 -6.47
C ALA A 298 -14.58 -19.33 -6.42
N LEU A 299 -15.85 -19.51 -6.02
CA LEU A 299 -16.52 -20.82 -6.02
C LEU A 299 -16.77 -21.36 -7.44
N ASP A 300 -17.06 -20.49 -8.42
CA ASP A 300 -17.17 -20.88 -9.83
C ASP A 300 -15.84 -21.37 -10.43
N ARG A 301 -14.68 -20.88 -9.94
CA ARG A 301 -13.37 -21.39 -10.36
C ARG A 301 -13.05 -22.74 -9.73
N ALA A 302 -13.37 -22.94 -8.45
CA ALA A 302 -13.18 -24.21 -7.77
C ALA A 302 -14.07 -25.34 -8.34
N SER A 303 -15.31 -25.02 -8.73
CA SER A 303 -16.24 -25.99 -9.34
C SER A 303 -15.92 -26.32 -10.80
N ARG A 304 -15.35 -25.37 -11.57
CA ARG A 304 -14.93 -25.62 -12.96
C ARG A 304 -13.59 -26.36 -13.07
N GLY A 305 -12.76 -26.37 -12.02
CA GLY A 305 -11.57 -27.22 -11.94
C GLY A 305 -11.87 -28.71 -11.73
N ALA A 306 -13.09 -29.05 -11.28
CA ALA A 306 -13.50 -30.43 -10.97
C ALA A 306 -14.36 -31.10 -12.06
N ALA A 307 -14.84 -30.36 -13.07
CA ALA A 307 -15.67 -30.92 -14.13
C ALA A 307 -14.84 -31.17 -15.40
N GLY A 308 -14.37 -32.40 -15.55
CA GLY A 308 -13.70 -32.90 -16.74
C GLY A 308 -14.58 -32.83 -18.00
N ASP A 309 -13.90 -32.45 -19.08
CA ASP A 309 -14.07 -32.88 -20.46
C ASP A 309 -15.48 -33.20 -20.99
N ARG A 310 -16.07 -32.26 -21.74
CA ARG A 310 -16.99 -32.57 -22.85
C ARG A 310 -16.81 -31.58 -24.00
N THR A 311 -16.20 -32.07 -25.07
CA THR A 311 -16.21 -31.51 -26.42
C THR A 311 -17.63 -31.39 -26.98
N VAL A 312 -17.97 -30.23 -27.58
CA VAL A 312 -19.06 -30.10 -28.55
C VAL A 312 -18.55 -29.26 -29.73
N LEU A 313 -18.60 -29.84 -30.93
CA LEU A 313 -18.24 -29.23 -32.22
C LEU A 313 -19.38 -28.31 -32.74
N PRO A 314 -19.11 -27.36 -33.67
CA PRO A 314 -20.08 -26.38 -34.12
C PRO A 314 -20.83 -26.83 -35.38
N ASP A 315 -22.15 -26.68 -35.41
CA ASP A 315 -22.93 -26.74 -36.64
C ASP A 315 -23.33 -25.33 -37.12
N GLY A 316 -23.25 -25.16 -38.44
CA GLY A 316 -23.30 -23.90 -39.16
C GLY A 316 -24.69 -23.33 -39.43
N GLY A 317 -24.68 -22.12 -40.01
CA GLY A 317 -25.85 -21.45 -40.57
C GLY A 317 -25.76 -19.93 -40.56
N LYS A 318 -25.59 -19.33 -41.75
CA LYS A 318 -25.77 -17.91 -42.12
C LYS A 318 -26.67 -17.88 -43.37
N PRO A 319 -27.15 -16.74 -43.94
CA PRO A 319 -27.18 -15.32 -43.52
C PRO A 319 -28.62 -14.69 -43.72
N LEU A 320 -28.98 -13.42 -43.46
CA LEU A 320 -28.71 -12.18 -44.22
C LEU A 320 -29.46 -10.94 -43.63
N GLN A 321 -28.76 -9.80 -43.66
CA GLN A 321 -29.18 -8.41 -44.01
C GLN A 321 -30.11 -7.51 -43.14
N GLY A 322 -29.65 -6.25 -42.98
CA GLY A 322 -30.52 -5.05 -42.92
C GLY A 322 -30.18 -3.99 -41.85
N GLY A 323 -29.48 -2.91 -42.23
CA GLY A 323 -29.91 -1.54 -41.90
C GLY A 323 -29.44 -0.82 -40.61
N THR A 324 -28.76 0.30 -40.84
CA THR A 324 -28.71 1.57 -40.09
C THR A 324 -27.71 1.78 -38.94
N LEU A 325 -26.88 2.80 -39.15
CA LEU A 325 -25.92 3.43 -38.25
C LEU A 325 -26.64 4.20 -37.14
N SER A 326 -26.28 3.97 -35.89
CA SER A 326 -26.37 4.96 -34.82
C SER A 326 -25.18 4.80 -33.86
N HIS A 327 -24.62 5.93 -33.45
CA HIS A 327 -23.47 6.03 -32.57
C HIS A 327 -23.74 5.41 -31.19
N GLY A 328 -22.91 4.45 -30.79
CA GLY A 328 -22.99 3.82 -29.47
C GLY A 328 -21.63 3.32 -29.01
N ARG A 329 -21.11 3.93 -27.93
CA ARG A 329 -19.94 3.48 -27.16
C ARG A 329 -20.06 1.97 -26.86
N ARG A 330 -19.09 1.16 -27.28
CA ARG A 330 -18.95 -0.23 -26.83
C ARG A 330 -17.85 -0.31 -25.77
N PRO A 331 -18.08 -0.98 -24.62
CA PRO A 331 -17.01 -1.32 -23.70
C PRO A 331 -16.17 -2.47 -24.28
N VAL A 332 -14.85 -2.32 -24.20
CA VAL A 332 -13.86 -3.36 -24.49
C VAL A 332 -13.90 -4.40 -23.36
N GLN A 333 -14.80 -5.36 -23.46
CA GLN A 333 -14.82 -6.58 -22.64
C GLN A 333 -14.97 -7.78 -23.58
N ARG A 334 -13.86 -8.18 -24.22
CA ARG A 334 -13.65 -9.51 -24.83
C ARG A 334 -12.23 -9.59 -25.39
N ALA A 335 -11.22 -9.54 -24.52
CA ALA A 335 -9.83 -9.75 -24.92
C ALA A 335 -8.94 -10.37 -23.82
N VAL A 336 -9.47 -11.30 -23.00
CA VAL A 336 -8.65 -12.12 -22.08
C VAL A 336 -9.11 -13.59 -22.09
N CYS A 337 -9.49 -14.11 -23.27
CA CYS A 337 -9.91 -15.51 -23.40
C CYS A 337 -9.36 -16.21 -24.67
N ARG A 338 -8.34 -15.64 -25.32
CA ARG A 338 -7.78 -16.20 -26.57
C ARG A 338 -6.26 -16.30 -26.69
N ARG A 339 -5.47 -15.95 -25.66
CA ARG A 339 -3.99 -16.01 -25.74
C ARG A 339 -3.30 -17.15 -24.97
N GLU A 340 -4.04 -18.07 -24.37
CA GLU A 340 -3.44 -19.25 -23.69
C GLU A 340 -3.67 -20.59 -24.42
N ARG A 341 -4.22 -20.60 -25.64
CA ARG A 341 -4.34 -21.83 -26.44
C ARG A 341 -3.15 -22.13 -27.35
N THR A 342 -2.15 -21.27 -27.42
CA THR A 342 -1.02 -21.43 -28.35
C THR A 342 0.32 -21.77 -27.70
N ALA A 343 0.43 -21.72 -26.36
CA ALA A 343 1.68 -22.09 -25.66
C ALA A 343 1.73 -23.57 -25.22
N ALA A 344 0.60 -24.28 -25.21
CA ALA A 344 0.52 -25.72 -24.85
C ALA A 344 0.43 -26.64 -26.08
N ARG A 345 0.97 -26.23 -27.24
CA ARG A 345 1.03 -27.06 -28.45
C ARG A 345 2.43 -27.29 -29.01
N ASN A 346 3.48 -26.77 -28.38
CA ASN A 346 4.88 -27.00 -28.76
C ASN A 346 5.77 -27.26 -27.52
N ALA A 347 5.37 -28.21 -26.68
CA ALA A 347 6.22 -28.89 -25.70
C ALA A 347 5.67 -30.30 -25.48
#